data_AF-A0A538GS15-F1
#
_entry.id   AF-A0A538GS15-F1
#
_cell.length_a   1.000
_cell.length_b   1.000
_cell.length_c   1.000
_cell.angle_alpha   90.00
_cell.angle_beta   90.00
_cell.angle_gamma   90.00
#
_symmetry.space_group_name_H-M   'P 1'
#
loop_
_entity.id
_entity.type
_entity.pdbx_description
1 polymer ?
#
loop_
_entity_poly.entity_id
_entity_poly.type
_entity_poly.pdbx_seq_one_letter_code
_entity_poly.pdbx_strand_id
1 'polypeptide(L)'
;MAEPLLENPRFLMERVAKILGGGEAKQAGLAGFVNSEFDRFLNQLFASRSVTPRDATAALQGRPGFVWLAEKPSAEELGPLQVLEMVAMTATTAQPPWRRPNQGEIGEVRSRDDLNGWFAVYSGVFGSDPKGRDEWGQIHDALGPAGDGSLLLLLARVDGSPAATGAVFFHDGLAGLYCF
;
A
#
# COMPACT_ATOMS: atom_id res chain seq x y z
N MET A 1 -8.55 19.40 6.17
CA MET A 1 -7.86 18.57 7.18
C MET A 1 -7.85 17.18 6.59
N ALA A 2 -6.70 16.51 6.45
CA ALA A 2 -6.72 15.11 6.02
C ALA A 2 -7.51 14.32 7.06
N GLU A 3 -8.42 13.45 6.63
CA GLU A 3 -9.15 12.61 7.57
C GLU A 3 -8.14 11.80 8.41
N PRO A 4 -8.37 11.60 9.72
CA PRO A 4 -7.47 10.84 10.58
C PRO A 4 -7.09 9.45 10.02
N LEU A 5 -7.97 8.86 9.21
CA LEU A 5 -7.75 7.58 8.53
C LEU A 5 -6.63 7.63 7.48
N LEU A 6 -6.31 8.81 6.94
CA LEU A 6 -5.29 9.00 5.90
C LEU A 6 -3.94 9.42 6.47
N GLU A 7 -3.86 9.71 7.77
CA GLU A 7 -2.61 10.13 8.42
C GLU A 7 -1.58 9.01 8.46
N ASN A 8 -1.96 7.79 8.86
CA ASN A 8 -1.03 6.65 8.91
C ASN A 8 -0.46 6.30 7.52
N PRO A 9 -1.26 6.20 6.43
CA PRO A 9 -0.74 6.06 5.08
C PRO A 9 0.21 7.20 4.68
N ARG A 10 -0.11 8.46 5.03
CA ARG A 10 0.75 9.60 4.72
C ARG A 10 2.11 9.50 5.42
N PHE A 11 2.14 9.11 6.69
CA PHE A 11 3.39 8.92 7.44
C PHE A 11 4.21 7.74 6.89
N LEU A 12 3.57 6.64 6.54
CA LEU A 12 4.24 5.51 5.86
C LEU A 12 4.90 6.00 4.57
N MET A 13 4.17 6.73 3.73
CA MET A 13 4.68 7.21 2.45
C MET A 13 5.78 8.26 2.58
N GLU A 14 5.75 9.08 3.63
CA GLU A 14 6.87 9.98 3.94
C GLU A 14 8.16 9.20 4.30
N ARG A 15 8.03 8.11 5.08
CA ARG A 15 9.17 7.24 5.43
C ARG A 15 9.71 6.53 4.21
N VAL A 16 8.83 5.96 3.39
CA VAL A 16 9.18 5.31 2.12
C VAL A 16 9.88 6.30 1.18
N ALA A 17 9.43 7.56 1.11
CA ALA A 17 10.07 8.60 0.31
C ALA A 17 11.55 8.77 0.68
N LYS A 18 11.86 8.80 1.98
CA LYS A 18 13.25 8.93 2.46
C LYS A 18 14.11 7.73 2.08
N ILE A 19 13.52 6.54 2.02
CA ILE A 19 14.23 5.29 1.69
C ILE A 19 14.51 5.19 0.19
N LEU A 20 13.51 5.46 -0.64
CA LEU A 20 13.61 5.28 -2.10
C LEU A 20 14.09 6.54 -2.84
N GLY A 21 14.37 7.63 -2.13
CA GLY A 21 14.68 8.92 -2.77
C GLY A 21 13.47 9.55 -3.47
N GLY A 22 12.26 9.22 -3.00
CA GLY A 22 11.00 9.79 -3.44
C GLY A 22 10.83 11.27 -3.08
N GLY A 23 9.85 11.91 -3.70
CA GLY A 23 9.58 13.33 -3.55
C GLY A 23 8.18 13.62 -3.02
N GLU A 24 8.06 14.68 -2.23
CA GLU A 24 6.76 15.25 -1.86
C GLU A 24 6.17 16.00 -3.07
N ALA A 25 4.95 15.64 -3.47
CA ALA A 25 4.20 16.36 -4.47
C ALA A 25 3.30 17.40 -3.79
N LYS A 26 3.59 18.69 -4.00
CA LYS A 26 2.75 19.81 -3.53
C LYS A 26 2.19 20.57 -4.72
N GLN A 27 0.99 20.19 -5.15
CA GLN A 27 0.24 20.90 -6.17
C GLN A 27 -1.01 21.54 -5.56
N ALA A 28 -1.60 22.51 -6.24
CA ALA A 28 -2.73 23.24 -5.68
C ALA A 28 -3.93 22.30 -5.44
N GLY A 29 -4.18 21.94 -4.19
CA GLY A 29 -5.24 21.02 -3.79
C GLY A 29 -4.84 19.55 -3.69
N LEU A 30 -3.61 19.17 -4.07
CA LEU A 30 -3.08 17.81 -4.01
C LEU A 30 -1.76 17.79 -3.24
N ALA A 31 -1.66 16.92 -2.25
CA ALA A 31 -0.45 16.72 -1.46
C ALA A 31 -0.18 15.23 -1.28
N GLY A 32 1.08 14.81 -1.23
CA GLY A 32 1.43 13.41 -1.00
C GLY A 32 2.86 13.10 -1.42
N PHE A 33 3.14 11.84 -1.70
CA PHE A 33 4.49 11.39 -2.02
C PHE A 33 4.51 10.48 -3.25
N VAL A 34 5.50 10.70 -4.10
CA VAL A 34 5.81 9.88 -5.27
C VAL A 34 7.18 9.25 -5.05
N ASN A 35 7.18 7.96 -4.75
CA ASN A 35 8.32 7.22 -4.22
C ASN A 35 8.85 6.11 -5.12
N SER A 36 8.05 5.65 -6.08
CA SER A 36 8.40 4.49 -6.90
C SER A 36 8.13 4.76 -8.38
N GLU A 37 8.88 4.10 -9.25
CA GLU A 37 8.60 4.08 -10.69
C GLU A 37 7.76 2.86 -11.10
N PHE A 38 7.68 1.86 -10.24
CA PHE A 38 7.25 0.50 -10.56
C PHE A 38 6.00 0.05 -9.80
N ASP A 39 5.81 0.59 -8.59
CA ASP A 39 4.81 0.14 -7.64
C ASP A 39 3.79 1.26 -7.35
N ARG A 40 2.52 0.98 -7.65
CA ARG A 40 1.43 1.95 -7.49
C ARG A 40 1.12 2.24 -6.02
N PHE A 41 1.31 1.27 -5.12
CA PHE A 41 0.99 1.45 -3.70
C PHE A 41 1.98 2.41 -3.03
N LEU A 42 3.23 2.44 -3.51
CA LEU A 42 4.26 3.34 -2.97
C LEU A 42 4.08 4.80 -3.43
N ASN A 43 3.16 5.08 -4.36
CA ASN A 43 2.82 6.41 -4.85
C ASN A 43 1.40 6.79 -4.41
N GLN A 44 1.29 7.71 -3.46
CA GLN A 44 0.01 8.08 -2.82
C GLN A 44 -0.15 9.60 -2.78
N LEU A 45 -1.18 10.10 -3.45
CA LEU A 45 -1.55 11.51 -3.43
C LEU A 45 -2.94 11.71 -2.80
N PHE A 46 -3.11 12.78 -2.05
CA PHE A 46 -4.33 13.09 -1.31
C PHE A 46 -4.88 14.45 -1.75
N ALA A 47 -6.13 14.46 -2.20
CA ALA A 47 -6.83 15.68 -2.57
C ALA A 47 -7.44 16.33 -1.33
N SER A 48 -7.13 17.61 -1.11
CA SER A 48 -7.67 18.43 -0.01
C SER A 48 -8.90 19.24 -0.43
N ARG A 49 -9.24 19.20 -1.72
CA ARG A 49 -10.39 19.84 -2.38
C ARG A 49 -10.77 19.02 -3.61
N SER A 50 -11.87 19.37 -4.26
CA SER A 50 -12.22 18.80 -5.56
C SER A 50 -11.11 19.10 -6.59
N VAL A 51 -10.62 18.05 -7.23
CA VAL A 51 -9.61 18.08 -8.29
C VAL A 51 -10.06 17.15 -9.40
N THR A 52 -9.77 17.52 -10.65
CA THR A 52 -10.17 16.67 -11.78
C THR A 52 -9.32 15.40 -11.81
N PRO A 53 -9.87 14.26 -12.25
CA PRO A 53 -9.08 13.03 -12.46
C PRO A 53 -7.86 13.24 -13.37
N ARG A 54 -7.95 14.16 -14.34
CA ARG A 54 -6.84 14.54 -15.22
C ARG A 54 -5.71 15.24 -14.45
N ASP A 55 -6.04 16.20 -13.58
CA ASP A 55 -5.03 16.91 -12.78
C ASP A 55 -4.39 15.97 -11.75
N ALA A 56 -5.21 15.11 -11.14
CA ALA A 56 -4.76 14.06 -10.23
C ALA A 56 -3.75 13.09 -10.89
N THR A 57 -4.03 12.63 -12.12
CA THR A 57 -3.13 11.74 -12.84
C THR A 57 -1.88 12.46 -13.35
N ALA A 58 -1.99 13.72 -13.78
CA ALA A 58 -0.83 14.53 -14.17
C ALA A 58 0.15 14.71 -12.99
N ALA A 59 -0.35 14.80 -11.76
CA ALA A 59 0.48 14.89 -10.56
C ALA A 59 1.36 13.66 -10.30
N LEU A 60 0.99 12.49 -10.84
CA LEU A 60 1.81 11.27 -10.79
C LEU A 60 2.94 11.26 -11.84
N GLN A 61 3.00 12.23 -12.75
CA GLN A 61 4.07 12.39 -13.74
C GLN A 61 4.32 11.13 -14.60
N GLY A 62 3.26 10.39 -14.93
CA GLY A 62 3.33 9.15 -15.72
C GLY A 62 3.70 7.90 -14.93
N ARG A 63 3.93 8.01 -13.61
CA ARG A 63 4.15 6.86 -12.71
C ARG A 63 2.83 6.23 -12.28
N PRO A 64 2.80 4.92 -11.97
CA PRO A 64 1.61 4.28 -11.40
C PRO A 64 1.34 4.85 -10.00
N GLY A 65 0.08 5.02 -9.60
CA GLY A 65 -0.20 5.49 -8.24
C GLY A 65 -1.68 5.48 -7.89
N PHE A 66 -1.95 5.79 -6.62
CA PHE A 66 -3.29 6.04 -6.12
C PHE A 66 -3.46 7.52 -5.78
N VAL A 67 -4.63 8.05 -6.12
CA VAL A 67 -5.05 9.40 -5.72
C VAL A 67 -6.35 9.28 -4.93
N TRP A 68 -6.30 9.71 -3.68
CA TRP A 68 -7.45 9.78 -2.78
C TRP A 68 -8.20 11.07 -3.06
N LEU A 69 -9.35 10.97 -3.71
CA LEU A 69 -10.18 12.13 -4.04
C LEU A 69 -11.06 12.50 -2.85
N ALA A 70 -11.21 13.80 -2.61
CA ALA A 70 -12.09 14.33 -1.56
C ALA A 70 -13.57 14.08 -1.85
N GLU A 71 -13.94 13.97 -3.13
CA GLU A 71 -15.30 13.75 -3.61
C GLU A 71 -15.29 12.72 -4.75
N LYS A 72 -16.41 12.01 -4.92
CA LYS A 72 -16.57 11.07 -6.03
C LYS A 72 -16.73 11.87 -7.34
N PRO A 73 -15.82 11.73 -8.31
CA PRO A 73 -15.92 12.45 -9.58
C PRO A 73 -17.11 11.94 -10.40
N SER A 74 -17.70 12.82 -11.20
CA SER A 74 -18.75 12.46 -12.15
C SER A 74 -18.21 11.58 -13.30
N ALA A 75 -19.11 10.88 -14.00
CA ALA A 75 -18.73 10.06 -15.15
C ALA A 75 -18.10 10.90 -16.29
N GLU A 76 -18.53 12.14 -16.46
CA GLU A 76 -17.96 13.08 -17.44
C GLU A 76 -16.53 13.48 -17.08
N GLU A 77 -16.26 13.74 -15.79
CA GLU A 77 -14.91 14.10 -15.29
C GLU A 77 -13.94 12.93 -15.35
N LEU A 78 -14.44 11.70 -15.21
CA LEU A 78 -13.62 10.48 -15.27
C LEU A 78 -13.13 10.17 -16.69
N GLY A 79 -13.96 10.43 -17.70
CA GLY A 79 -13.66 10.07 -19.08
C GLY A 79 -13.26 8.58 -19.19
N PRO A 80 -12.11 8.23 -19.80
CA PRO A 80 -11.67 6.85 -19.97
C PRO A 80 -10.97 6.24 -18.74
N LEU A 81 -10.78 6.99 -17.64
CA LEU A 81 -10.05 6.53 -16.47
C LEU A 81 -10.87 5.49 -15.68
N GLN A 82 -10.23 4.39 -15.29
CA GLN A 82 -10.84 3.40 -14.40
C GLN A 82 -10.70 3.84 -12.94
N VAL A 83 -11.83 3.87 -12.22
CA VAL A 83 -11.86 4.09 -10.76
C VAL A 83 -12.01 2.74 -10.06
N LEU A 84 -11.18 2.52 -9.05
CA LEU A 84 -11.37 1.45 -8.08
C LEU A 84 -11.93 2.06 -6.80
N GLU A 85 -13.14 1.67 -6.42
CA GLU A 85 -13.73 2.08 -5.15
C GLU A 85 -13.13 1.22 -4.03
N MET A 86 -12.22 1.81 -3.25
CA MET A 86 -11.66 1.17 -2.06
C MET A 86 -12.61 1.40 -0.88
N VAL A 87 -13.36 0.37 -0.52
CA VAL A 87 -14.19 0.37 0.70
C VAL A 87 -13.32 -0.11 1.86
N ALA A 88 -13.09 0.75 2.85
CA ALA A 88 -12.47 0.34 4.10
C ALA A 88 -13.42 -0.63 4.83
N MET A 89 -13.11 -1.92 4.82
CA MET A 89 -13.86 -2.91 5.59
C MET A 89 -13.35 -2.97 7.03
N THR A 90 -14.25 -2.80 7.99
CA THR A 90 -14.03 -3.26 9.36
C THR A 90 -14.37 -4.74 9.42
N ALA A 91 -13.37 -5.61 9.64
CA ALA A 91 -13.61 -7.03 9.76
C ALA A 91 -14.02 -7.38 11.20
N THR A 92 -15.26 -7.86 11.38
CA THR A 92 -15.66 -8.62 12.57
C THR A 92 -15.23 -10.07 12.39
N THR A 93 -14.37 -10.58 13.29
CA THR A 93 -13.93 -11.97 13.28
C THR A 93 -15.03 -12.91 13.78
N ALA A 94 -15.97 -13.27 12.90
CA ALA A 94 -16.83 -14.42 13.13
C ALA A 94 -16.15 -15.66 12.52
N GLN A 95 -15.80 -16.64 13.36
CA GLN A 95 -15.23 -17.92 12.89
C GLN A 95 -16.32 -18.76 12.20
N PRO A 96 -16.13 -19.20 10.95
CA PRO A 96 -16.95 -20.24 10.35
C PRO A 96 -16.50 -21.63 10.84
N PRO A 97 -17.40 -22.62 10.91
CA PRO A 97 -17.03 -23.97 11.31
C PRO A 97 -16.24 -24.68 10.19
N TRP A 98 -15.01 -25.05 10.54
CA TRP A 98 -14.22 -26.19 10.06
C TRP A 98 -14.35 -26.62 8.59
N ARG A 99 -13.31 -26.31 7.80
CA ARG A 99 -12.82 -27.20 6.74
C ARG A 99 -11.51 -27.84 7.19
N ARG A 100 -11.20 -29.03 6.64
CA ARG A 100 -10.03 -29.85 6.96
C ARG A 100 -8.77 -29.00 7.16
N PRO A 101 -7.91 -29.30 8.14
CA PRO A 101 -6.67 -28.55 8.32
C PRO A 101 -5.74 -28.88 7.16
N ASN A 102 -5.74 -28.06 6.12
CA ASN A 102 -4.47 -27.79 5.44
C ASN A 102 -3.57 -27.18 6.52
N GLN A 103 -2.28 -27.49 6.53
CA GLN A 103 -1.37 -26.83 7.47
C GLN A 103 -1.18 -25.39 6.98
N GLY A 104 -2.06 -24.52 7.48
CA GLY A 104 -1.97 -23.08 7.31
C GLY A 104 -1.09 -22.50 8.39
N GLU A 105 -0.11 -21.69 7.99
CA GLU A 105 0.73 -20.91 8.90
C GLU A 105 0.70 -19.44 8.51
N ILE A 106 0.78 -18.56 9.50
CA ILE A 106 0.98 -17.12 9.29
C ILE A 106 2.24 -16.76 10.04
N GLY A 107 3.22 -16.22 9.32
CA GLY A 107 4.50 -15.81 9.87
C GLY A 107 4.80 -14.36 9.52
N GLU A 108 5.65 -13.76 10.34
CA GLU A 108 6.34 -12.52 10.02
C GLU A 108 7.37 -12.77 8.92
N VAL A 109 7.47 -11.84 7.97
CA VAL A 109 8.53 -11.84 6.95
C VAL A 109 9.85 -11.44 7.61
N ARG A 110 10.76 -12.41 7.78
CA ARG A 110 12.05 -12.22 8.49
C ARG A 110 13.27 -12.43 7.61
N SER A 111 13.07 -12.97 6.41
CA SER A 111 14.14 -13.29 5.47
C SER A 111 13.83 -12.78 4.07
N ARG A 112 14.86 -12.73 3.20
CA ARG A 112 14.66 -12.37 1.79
C ARG A 112 13.77 -13.37 1.06
N ASP A 113 13.82 -14.65 1.44
CA ASP A 113 12.96 -15.69 0.87
C ASP A 113 11.49 -15.49 1.28
N ASP A 114 11.24 -15.11 2.54
CA ASP A 114 9.90 -14.71 2.97
C ASP A 114 9.42 -13.50 2.18
N LEU A 115 10.28 -12.49 1.98
CA LEU A 115 9.92 -11.29 1.23
C LEU A 115 9.61 -11.60 -0.24
N ASN A 116 10.34 -12.53 -0.85
CA ASN A 116 10.04 -13.01 -2.20
C ASN A 116 8.66 -13.67 -2.26
N GLY A 117 8.31 -14.50 -1.27
CA GLY A 117 6.98 -15.12 -1.18
C GLY A 117 5.87 -14.10 -0.94
N TRP A 118 6.13 -13.12 -0.07
CA TRP A 118 5.24 -12.00 0.22
C TRP A 118 4.97 -11.18 -1.04
N PHE A 119 6.02 -10.83 -1.78
CA PHE A 119 5.92 -10.04 -3.01
C PHE A 119 5.24 -10.81 -4.14
N ALA A 120 5.43 -12.13 -4.22
CA ALA A 120 4.74 -12.96 -5.22
C ALA A 120 3.21 -12.90 -5.05
N VAL A 121 2.72 -12.98 -3.81
CA VAL A 121 1.28 -12.83 -3.54
C VAL A 121 0.83 -11.39 -3.79
N TYR A 122 1.56 -10.40 -3.28
CA TYR A 122 1.25 -8.98 -3.40
C TYR A 122 1.16 -8.51 -4.87
N SER A 123 2.15 -8.88 -5.68
CA SER A 123 2.20 -8.54 -7.10
C SER A 123 1.05 -9.17 -7.89
N GLY A 124 0.57 -10.34 -7.48
CA GLY A 124 -0.62 -10.98 -8.05
C GLY A 124 -1.91 -10.18 -7.84
N VAL A 125 -1.99 -9.38 -6.76
CA VAL A 125 -3.15 -8.52 -6.48
C VAL A 125 -3.02 -7.16 -7.15
N PHE A 126 -1.87 -6.49 -7.00
CA PHE A 126 -1.69 -5.11 -7.46
C PHE A 126 -1.20 -4.97 -8.90
N GLY A 127 -0.81 -6.09 -9.53
CA GLY A 127 -0.19 -6.07 -10.86
C GLY A 127 1.17 -5.38 -10.86
N SER A 128 1.91 -5.47 -9.75
CA SER A 128 3.17 -4.75 -9.56
C SER A 128 4.26 -5.26 -10.51
N ASP A 129 5.04 -4.33 -11.07
CA ASP A 129 6.22 -4.68 -11.87
C ASP A 129 7.22 -5.46 -10.98
N PRO A 130 7.81 -6.57 -11.46
CA PRO A 130 8.79 -7.35 -10.70
C PRO A 130 9.95 -6.53 -10.12
N LYS A 131 10.29 -5.39 -10.72
CA LYS A 131 11.30 -4.45 -10.20
C LYS A 131 10.91 -3.79 -8.88
N GLY A 132 9.61 -3.67 -8.59
CA GLY A 132 9.11 -3.19 -7.29
C GLY A 132 9.54 -4.07 -6.12
N ARG A 133 9.93 -5.34 -6.37
CA ARG A 133 10.45 -6.24 -5.33
C ARG A 133 11.68 -5.68 -4.65
N ASP A 134 12.58 -5.03 -5.40
CA ASP A 134 13.82 -4.53 -4.83
C ASP A 134 13.58 -3.24 -4.04
N GLU A 135 12.56 -2.45 -4.38
CA GLU A 135 12.07 -1.33 -3.58
C GLU A 135 11.46 -1.82 -2.25
N TRP A 136 10.60 -2.84 -2.29
CA TRP A 136 10.10 -3.49 -1.07
C TRP A 136 11.21 -4.12 -0.24
N GLY A 137 12.28 -4.58 -0.88
CA GLY A 137 13.51 -4.99 -0.22
C GLY A 137 14.12 -3.89 0.63
N GLN A 138 14.37 -2.73 0.04
CA GLN A 138 14.94 -1.59 0.75
C GLN A 138 14.01 -1.09 1.88
N ILE A 139 12.70 -1.10 1.64
CA ILE A 139 11.71 -0.72 2.65
C ILE A 139 11.71 -1.70 3.81
N HIS A 140 11.73 -3.01 3.53
CA HIS A 140 11.75 -4.05 4.58
C HIS A 140 13.07 -4.03 5.36
N ASP A 141 14.20 -3.81 4.71
CA ASP A 141 15.49 -3.69 5.39
C ASP A 141 15.52 -2.48 6.34
N ALA A 142 14.89 -1.36 5.95
CA ALA A 142 14.90 -0.11 6.72
C ALA A 142 13.82 -0.02 7.80
N LEU A 143 12.60 -0.48 7.52
CA LEU A 143 11.44 -0.34 8.41
C LEU A 143 11.04 -1.67 9.07
N GLY A 144 11.50 -2.79 8.53
CA GLY A 144 11.20 -4.12 9.02
C GLY A 144 11.93 -4.50 10.31
N PRO A 145 11.95 -5.80 10.65
CA PRO A 145 12.45 -6.27 11.95
C PRO A 145 13.94 -6.03 12.19
N ALA A 146 14.72 -5.94 11.12
CA ALA A 146 16.15 -5.61 11.17
C ALA A 146 16.42 -4.10 11.16
N GLY A 147 15.42 -3.29 10.82
CA GLY A 147 15.47 -1.83 10.74
C GLY A 147 14.90 -1.17 12.00
N ASP A 148 14.02 -0.18 11.82
CA ASP A 148 13.39 0.52 12.95
C ASP A 148 12.14 -0.18 13.53
N GLY A 149 11.72 -1.30 12.94
CA GLY A 149 10.59 -2.11 13.41
C GLY A 149 9.22 -1.45 13.25
N SER A 150 9.13 -0.35 12.50
CA SER A 150 7.86 0.35 12.25
C SER A 150 6.98 -0.34 11.20
N LEU A 151 7.49 -1.29 10.43
CA LEU A 151 6.76 -2.05 9.41
C LEU A 151 6.81 -3.55 9.70
N LEU A 152 5.64 -4.16 9.92
CA LEU A 152 5.48 -5.61 10.03
C LEU A 152 4.86 -6.15 8.74
N LEU A 153 5.59 -6.98 8.01
CA LEU A 153 5.06 -7.71 6.86
C LEU A 153 4.64 -9.13 7.29
N LEU A 154 3.46 -9.56 6.88
CA LEU A 154 2.87 -10.85 7.22
C LEU A 154 2.68 -11.69 5.96
N LEU A 155 3.09 -12.95 6.03
CA LEU A 155 2.92 -13.92 4.95
C LEU A 155 2.21 -15.17 5.48
N ALA A 156 1.06 -15.47 4.88
CA ALA A 156 0.33 -16.70 5.11
C ALA A 156 0.72 -17.75 4.07
N ARG A 157 0.90 -18.99 4.50
CA ARG A 157 1.18 -20.14 3.65
C ARG A 157 0.15 -21.23 3.85
N VAL A 158 -0.12 -21.96 2.77
CA VAL A 158 -0.92 -23.20 2.77
C VAL A 158 -0.04 -24.27 2.16
N ASP A 159 0.22 -25.34 2.93
CA ASP A 159 1.09 -26.44 2.53
C ASP A 159 2.48 -25.97 2.06
N GLY A 160 3.05 -25.00 2.80
CA GLY A 160 4.36 -24.40 2.53
C GLY A 160 4.40 -23.36 1.40
N SER A 161 3.29 -23.16 0.68
CA SER A 161 3.22 -22.22 -0.45
C SER A 161 2.59 -20.88 -0.05
N PRO A 162 3.14 -19.72 -0.48
CA PRO A 162 2.53 -18.40 -0.26
C PRO A 162 1.08 -18.34 -0.73
N ALA A 163 0.17 -17.85 0.12
CA ALA A 163 -1.27 -17.85 -0.14
C ALA A 163 -1.96 -16.51 0.11
N ALA A 164 -1.53 -15.75 1.12
CA ALA A 164 -2.06 -14.41 1.41
C ALA A 164 -0.99 -13.54 2.07
N THR A 165 -1.14 -12.22 1.96
CA THR A 165 -0.12 -11.28 2.41
C THR A 165 -0.71 -10.03 3.03
N GLY A 166 0.05 -9.36 3.89
CA GLY A 166 -0.38 -8.12 4.55
C GLY A 166 0.79 -7.33 5.09
N ALA A 167 0.53 -6.09 5.47
CA ALA A 167 1.46 -5.21 6.16
C ALA A 167 0.77 -4.45 7.29
N VAL A 168 1.50 -4.17 8.36
CA VAL A 168 1.09 -3.26 9.44
C VAL A 168 2.16 -2.21 9.60
N PHE A 169 1.79 -0.93 9.55
CA PHE A 169 2.70 0.19 9.81
C PHE A 169 2.34 0.89 11.13
N PHE A 170 3.33 1.04 11.99
CA PHE A 170 3.21 1.64 13.32
C PHE A 170 3.79 3.05 13.34
N HIS A 171 3.02 4.01 13.84
CA HIS A 171 3.48 5.38 14.01
C HIS A 171 2.74 6.08 15.14
N ASP A 172 3.46 6.57 16.15
CA ASP A 172 2.93 7.41 17.24
C ASP A 172 1.62 6.89 17.88
N GLY A 173 1.57 5.58 18.16
CA GLY A 173 0.39 4.93 18.77
C GLY A 173 -0.72 4.56 17.78
N LEU A 174 -0.54 4.84 16.49
CA LEU A 174 -1.40 4.38 15.40
C LEU A 174 -0.81 3.14 14.74
N ALA A 175 -1.67 2.19 14.38
CA ALA A 175 -1.34 1.04 13.55
C ALA A 175 -2.28 1.02 12.34
N GLY A 176 -1.72 1.13 11.14
CA GLY A 176 -2.46 0.95 9.90
C GLY A 176 -2.27 -0.47 9.39
N LEU A 177 -3.36 -1.20 9.20
CA LEU A 177 -3.35 -2.52 8.56
C LEU A 177 -3.62 -2.35 7.06
N TYR A 178 -2.70 -2.85 6.25
CA TYR A 178 -2.75 -2.87 4.80
C TYR A 178 -2.85 -4.33 4.37
N CYS A 179 -4.07 -4.79 4.12
CA CYS A 179 -4.30 -6.10 3.52
C CYS A 179 -4.20 -5.97 2.01
N PHE A 180 -3.50 -6.92 1.39
CA PHE A 180 -3.29 -6.97 -0.05
C PHE A 180 -3.97 -8.21 -0.59
#